data_AF-S8APR2-F1
#
_entry.id   AF-S8APR2-F1
#
_cell.length_a   1.000
_cell.length_b   1.000
_cell.length_c   1.000
_cell.angle_alpha   90.00
_cell.angle_beta   90.00
_cell.angle_gamma   90.00
#
_symmetry.space_group_name_H-M   'P 1'
#
loop_
_entity.id
_entity.type
_entity.pdbx_description
1 polymer ?
#
loop_
_entity_poly.entity_id
_entity_poly.type
_entity_poly.pdbx_seq_one_letter_code
_entity_poly.pdbx_strand_id
1 'polypeptide(L)'
;MQDQSTLTPYLREEYAAYRASQTTLFTDPAKTAVYFSPTCAQVCRQLPNYTADNRDTIIRYLQESRQEKPTADAGGSELSEEAGSKDAKPGSGWNMRELAATERENVSEEFRDRVEREGWEGRRVVMWDPKGAGKGITDVAGGGRRVVVVNYWWRKERVPEDGDDEEGRWRQCLHDILYIGAEGEWPEGMVKEGEVGAQ
;
A
#
# COMPACT_ATOMS: atom_id res chain seq x y z
N MET A 1 0.94 -3.94 -26.89
CA MET A 1 1.27 -4.88 -25.80
C MET A 1 2.52 -4.35 -25.14
N GLN A 2 2.45 -3.85 -23.91
CA GLN A 2 3.65 -3.45 -23.18
C GLN A 2 4.44 -4.71 -22.84
N ASP A 3 5.75 -4.66 -23.06
CA ASP A 3 6.68 -5.73 -22.68
C ASP A 3 6.66 -5.89 -21.15
N GLN A 4 6.58 -7.14 -20.65
CA GLN A 4 6.57 -7.39 -19.20
C GLN A 4 7.80 -6.79 -18.50
N SER A 5 8.93 -6.66 -19.23
CA SER A 5 10.17 -6.05 -18.70
C SER A 5 10.03 -4.57 -18.36
N THR A 6 9.07 -3.83 -18.93
CA THR A 6 8.85 -2.40 -18.65
C THR A 6 7.70 -2.12 -17.68
N LEU A 7 6.85 -3.12 -17.42
CA LEU A 7 5.67 -2.96 -16.57
C LEU A 7 6.04 -2.71 -15.10
N THR A 8 7.03 -3.41 -14.58
CA THR A 8 7.41 -3.29 -13.15
C THR A 8 7.99 -1.91 -12.80
N PRO A 9 8.93 -1.35 -13.58
CA PRO A 9 9.33 0.06 -13.42
C PRO A 9 8.15 1.03 -13.48
N TYR A 10 7.24 0.85 -14.45
CA TYR A 10 6.07 1.71 -14.61
C TYR A 10 5.12 1.64 -13.39
N LEU A 11 4.74 0.46 -12.93
CA LEU A 11 3.86 0.31 -11.75
C LEU A 11 4.51 0.84 -10.47
N ARG A 12 5.84 0.81 -10.38
CA ARG A 12 6.59 1.42 -9.28
C ARG A 12 6.46 2.95 -9.29
N GLU A 13 6.53 3.57 -10.47
CA GLU A 13 6.31 5.01 -10.63
C GLU A 13 4.85 5.39 -10.31
N GLU A 14 3.87 4.64 -10.81
CA GLU A 14 2.45 4.85 -10.47
C GLU A 14 2.19 4.72 -8.97
N TYR A 15 2.82 3.75 -8.30
CA TYR A 15 2.70 3.60 -6.85
C TYR A 15 3.37 4.74 -6.07
N ALA A 16 4.52 5.24 -6.55
CA ALA A 16 5.16 6.41 -5.97
C ALA A 16 4.28 7.66 -6.09
N ALA A 17 3.65 7.86 -7.26
CA ALA A 17 2.73 8.97 -7.51
C ALA A 17 1.47 8.87 -6.64
N TYR A 18 0.92 7.66 -6.47
CA TYR A 18 -0.14 7.38 -5.49
C TYR A 18 0.27 7.75 -4.06
N ARG A 19 1.47 7.33 -3.60
CA ARG A 19 1.96 7.66 -2.25
C ARG A 19 2.08 9.18 -2.05
N ALA A 20 2.53 9.91 -3.08
CA ALA A 20 2.61 11.36 -3.05
C ALA A 20 1.22 12.03 -3.02
N SER A 21 0.24 11.51 -3.75
CA SER A 21 -1.12 12.08 -3.78
C SER A 21 -1.82 12.02 -2.42
N GLN A 22 -1.42 11.10 -1.54
CA GLN A 22 -1.99 11.00 -0.19
C GLN A 22 -1.70 12.23 0.68
N THR A 23 -0.76 13.11 0.29
CA THR A 23 -0.52 14.39 0.98
C THR A 23 -1.72 15.34 0.87
N THR A 24 -2.51 15.21 -0.20
CA THR A 24 -3.74 16.01 -0.41
C THR A 24 -5.01 15.21 -0.12
N LEU A 25 -4.93 14.06 0.54
CA LEU A 25 -6.08 13.16 0.74
C LEU A 25 -7.27 13.83 1.45
N PHE A 26 -7.01 14.81 2.32
CA PHE A 26 -8.07 15.52 3.05
C PHE A 26 -8.64 16.72 2.30
N THR A 27 -7.84 17.37 1.46
CA THR A 27 -8.25 18.57 0.71
C THR A 27 -8.80 18.22 -0.67
N ASP A 28 -8.32 17.13 -1.26
CA ASP A 28 -8.66 16.67 -2.60
C ASP A 28 -8.55 15.13 -2.67
N PRO A 29 -9.53 14.39 -2.11
CA PRO A 29 -9.53 12.93 -2.14
C PRO A 29 -9.61 12.36 -3.56
N ALA A 30 -10.17 13.12 -4.51
CA ALA A 30 -10.28 12.71 -5.91
C ALA A 30 -8.91 12.45 -6.52
N LYS A 31 -7.88 13.25 -6.19
CA LYS A 31 -6.49 13.02 -6.62
C LYS A 31 -5.89 11.70 -6.17
N THR A 32 -6.35 11.12 -5.07
CA THR A 32 -5.92 9.77 -4.66
C THR A 32 -6.80 8.71 -5.28
N ALA A 33 -8.10 8.99 -5.42
CA ALA A 33 -9.07 8.06 -6.01
C ALA A 33 -8.75 7.68 -7.47
N VAL A 34 -8.04 8.52 -8.24
CA VAL A 34 -7.65 8.20 -9.63
C VAL A 34 -6.75 6.97 -9.76
N TYR A 35 -6.02 6.57 -8.71
CA TYR A 35 -5.14 5.39 -8.73
C TYR A 35 -5.90 4.09 -8.47
N PHE A 36 -7.17 4.18 -8.09
CA PHE A 36 -8.02 3.06 -7.77
C PHE A 36 -9.04 2.85 -8.87
N SER A 37 -9.25 1.59 -9.22
CA SER A 37 -10.43 1.13 -9.94
C SER A 37 -11.68 1.57 -9.16
N PRO A 38 -12.78 1.98 -9.81
CA PRO A 38 -14.06 2.19 -9.12
C PRO A 38 -14.50 0.96 -8.29
N THR A 39 -14.16 -0.24 -8.79
CA THR A 39 -14.44 -1.53 -8.14
C THR A 39 -13.26 -2.06 -7.31
N CYS A 40 -12.33 -1.18 -6.90
CA CYS A 40 -11.20 -1.60 -6.09
C CYS A 40 -11.68 -2.11 -4.73
N ALA A 41 -11.22 -3.31 -4.36
CA ALA A 41 -11.50 -3.92 -3.08
C ALA A 41 -10.27 -3.89 -2.17
N GLN A 42 -10.48 -4.03 -0.86
CA GLN A 42 -9.43 -4.19 0.13
C GLN A 42 -9.81 -5.33 1.07
N VAL A 43 -8.86 -6.21 1.34
CA VAL A 43 -8.99 -7.31 2.30
C VAL A 43 -7.84 -7.21 3.28
N CYS A 44 -8.13 -7.09 4.57
CA CYS A 44 -7.14 -7.26 5.62
C CYS A 44 -7.28 -8.64 6.24
N ARG A 45 -6.23 -9.47 6.11
CA ARG A 45 -6.21 -10.85 6.61
C ARG A 45 -5.96 -10.94 8.11
N GLN A 46 -5.42 -9.89 8.72
CA GLN A 46 -5.22 -9.83 10.17
C GLN A 46 -6.51 -9.47 10.91
N LEU A 47 -6.62 -9.93 12.15
CA LEU A 47 -7.75 -9.59 13.03
C LEU A 47 -7.55 -8.22 13.70
N PRO A 48 -8.59 -7.38 13.79
CA PRO A 48 -9.91 -7.56 13.20
C PRO A 48 -9.86 -7.51 11.67
N ASN A 49 -10.54 -8.45 11.01
CA ASN A 49 -10.64 -8.42 9.56
C ASN A 49 -11.49 -7.21 9.16
N TYR A 50 -10.96 -6.38 8.27
CA TYR A 50 -11.72 -5.32 7.65
C TYR A 50 -11.63 -5.48 6.14
N THR A 51 -12.75 -5.19 5.50
CA THR A 51 -12.90 -5.29 4.06
C THR A 51 -13.52 -4.01 3.53
N ALA A 52 -13.04 -3.56 2.38
CA ALA A 52 -13.73 -2.58 1.56
C ALA A 52 -14.05 -3.24 0.22
N ASP A 53 -15.28 -3.11 -0.25
CA ASP A 53 -15.74 -3.63 -1.54
C ASP A 53 -15.65 -2.58 -2.66
N ASN A 54 -15.36 -1.32 -2.31
CA ASN A 54 -15.27 -0.22 -3.25
C ASN A 54 -14.22 0.83 -2.88
N ARG A 55 -13.83 1.58 -3.91
CA ARG A 55 -12.84 2.67 -3.85
C ARG A 55 -13.14 3.71 -2.77
N ASP A 56 -14.39 4.16 -2.68
CA ASP A 56 -14.74 5.29 -1.83
C ASP A 56 -14.62 4.90 -0.35
N THR A 57 -14.94 3.63 -0.03
CA THR A 57 -14.72 3.05 1.29
C THR A 57 -13.23 2.97 1.64
N ILE A 58 -12.37 2.60 0.68
CA ILE A 58 -10.91 2.60 0.86
C ILE A 58 -10.40 4.02 1.15
N ILE A 59 -10.84 5.02 0.36
CA ILE A 59 -10.44 6.42 0.56
C ILE A 59 -10.86 6.91 1.94
N ARG A 60 -12.09 6.57 2.38
CA ARG A 60 -12.56 6.87 3.74
C ARG A 60 -11.67 6.23 4.80
N TYR A 61 -11.33 4.95 4.68
CA TYR A 61 -10.43 4.30 5.63
C TYR A 61 -9.04 4.94 5.68
N LEU A 62 -8.49 5.35 4.53
CA LEU A 62 -7.23 6.07 4.50
C LEU A 62 -7.32 7.43 5.21
N GLN A 63 -8.43 8.15 5.07
CA GLN A 63 -8.67 9.40 5.79
C GLN A 63 -8.81 9.16 7.30
N GLU A 64 -9.63 8.19 7.71
CA GLU A 64 -9.86 7.83 9.12
C GLU A 64 -8.56 7.40 9.82
N SER A 65 -7.74 6.57 9.16
CA SER A 65 -6.44 6.12 9.68
C SER A 65 -5.43 7.25 9.92
N ARG A 66 -5.63 8.40 9.28
CA ARG A 66 -4.80 9.60 9.39
C ARG A 66 -5.43 10.67 10.29
N GLN A 67 -6.69 10.47 10.70
CA GLN A 67 -7.49 11.42 11.47
C GLN A 67 -7.51 11.13 12.97
N GLU A 68 -6.84 10.09 13.47
CA GLU A 68 -6.93 9.73 14.89
C GLU A 68 -6.80 10.97 15.79
N LYS A 69 -7.95 11.31 16.39
CA LYS A 69 -8.13 12.45 17.27
C LYS A 69 -7.17 12.29 18.45
N PRO A 70 -6.54 13.37 18.94
CA PRO A 70 -5.86 13.30 20.22
C PRO A 70 -6.91 12.93 21.26
N THR A 71 -6.81 11.73 21.83
CA THR A 71 -7.35 11.50 23.18
C THR A 71 -6.65 12.53 24.04
N ALA A 72 -7.43 13.50 24.51
CA ALA A 72 -6.97 14.58 25.35
C ALA A 72 -6.35 14.00 26.62
N ASP A 73 -5.03 13.85 26.63
CA ASP A 73 -4.23 14.05 27.83
C ASP A 73 -2.75 14.27 27.48
N ALA A 74 -2.16 15.26 28.17
CA ALA A 74 -0.76 15.66 28.23
C ALA A 74 -0.07 16.24 26.96
N GLY A 75 -0.01 17.58 26.94
CA GLY A 75 1.27 18.31 26.93
C GLY A 75 1.95 18.52 25.57
N GLY A 76 1.89 19.75 25.07
CA GLY A 76 2.48 20.15 23.80
C GLY A 76 4.00 20.12 23.76
N SER A 77 4.54 20.16 22.54
CA SER A 77 5.80 20.84 22.23
C SER A 77 5.90 21.04 20.73
N GLU A 78 6.47 22.18 20.37
CA GLU A 78 6.42 22.86 19.09
C GLU A 78 7.19 22.16 17.97
N LEU A 79 6.75 22.46 16.74
CA LEU A 79 7.43 22.16 15.49
C LEU A 79 8.81 22.84 15.47
N SER A 80 9.85 22.08 15.14
CA SER A 80 11.13 22.64 14.72
C SER A 80 11.59 21.92 13.45
N GLU A 81 11.58 22.67 12.36
CA GLU A 81 12.32 22.37 11.13
C GLU A 81 13.78 22.70 11.38
N GLU A 82 14.71 21.79 11.11
CA GLU A 82 16.11 22.14 10.77
C GLU A 82 16.72 21.10 9.80
N ALA A 83 17.58 21.63 8.94
CA ALA A 83 18.15 20.99 7.77
C ALA A 83 19.53 20.36 8.03
N GLY A 84 19.80 19.23 7.35
CA GLY A 84 21.10 18.88 6.75
C GLY A 84 22.21 18.25 7.61
N SER A 85 22.45 16.94 7.44
CA SER A 85 23.79 16.38 7.09
C SER A 85 23.79 14.86 6.93
N LYS A 86 24.78 14.39 6.17
CA LYS A 86 25.00 13.07 5.59
C LYS A 86 25.25 11.98 6.62
N ASP A 87 24.25 11.15 6.90
CA ASP A 87 24.33 9.72 7.27
C ASP A 87 22.92 9.12 7.10
N ALA A 88 22.75 8.24 6.10
CA ALA A 88 21.49 7.49 5.89
C ALA A 88 21.36 6.44 7.01
N LYS A 89 20.23 6.17 7.69
CA LYS A 89 18.78 6.39 7.48
C LYS A 89 18.06 5.94 8.81
N PRO A 90 16.72 6.08 9.02
CA PRO A 90 15.70 5.92 7.98
C PRO A 90 14.54 6.92 8.03
N GLY A 91 14.20 7.47 6.87
CA GLY A 91 12.84 7.94 6.59
C GLY A 91 11.90 6.74 6.34
N SER A 92 10.60 6.98 6.32
CA SER A 92 9.62 6.01 5.84
C SER A 92 10.02 5.51 4.45
N GLY A 93 9.83 4.21 4.22
CA GLY A 93 10.32 3.56 3.01
C GLY A 93 9.38 2.45 2.56
N TRP A 94 9.59 2.03 1.31
CA TRP A 94 8.87 0.92 0.75
C TRP A 94 9.72 0.22 -0.31
N ASN A 95 9.44 -1.06 -0.52
CA ASN A 95 9.96 -1.86 -1.62
C ASN A 95 8.77 -2.45 -2.40
N MET A 96 8.93 -2.57 -3.72
CA MET A 96 7.96 -3.23 -4.59
C MET A 96 8.65 -4.22 -5.52
N ARG A 97 8.08 -5.43 -5.60
CA ARG A 97 8.45 -6.47 -6.56
C ARG A 97 7.23 -7.19 -7.14
N GLU A 98 7.46 -8.00 -8.15
CA GLU A 98 6.45 -8.93 -8.69
C GLU A 98 6.09 -10.01 -7.67
N LEU A 99 4.83 -10.46 -7.70
CA LEU A 99 4.43 -11.64 -6.93
C LEU A 99 5.10 -12.88 -7.50
N ALA A 100 5.64 -13.72 -6.62
CA ALA A 100 6.04 -15.08 -6.97
C ALA A 100 4.80 -15.89 -7.38
N ALA A 101 5.01 -16.99 -8.13
CA ALA A 101 3.91 -17.86 -8.57
C ALA A 101 3.03 -18.33 -7.41
N THR A 102 3.65 -18.77 -6.31
CA THR A 102 2.95 -19.21 -5.10
C THR A 102 2.16 -18.09 -4.42
N GLU A 103 2.67 -16.86 -4.43
CA GLU A 103 1.94 -15.70 -3.88
C GLU A 103 0.76 -15.30 -4.76
N ARG A 104 0.88 -15.49 -6.08
CA ARG A 104 -0.20 -15.24 -7.05
C ARG A 104 -1.34 -16.24 -6.87
N GLU A 105 -1.03 -17.50 -6.59
CA GLU A 105 -2.01 -18.56 -6.30
C GLU A 105 -2.76 -18.32 -4.97
N ASN A 106 -2.13 -17.60 -4.03
CA ASN A 106 -2.66 -17.31 -2.71
C ASN A 106 -3.68 -16.16 -2.67
N VAL A 107 -4.11 -15.62 -3.81
CA VAL A 107 -5.25 -14.67 -3.87
C VAL A 107 -6.50 -15.33 -3.27
N SER A 108 -7.34 -14.56 -2.57
CA SER A 108 -8.57 -15.12 -2.02
C SER A 108 -9.46 -15.68 -3.12
N GLU A 109 -10.21 -16.75 -2.80
CA GLU A 109 -11.01 -17.48 -3.79
C GLU A 109 -12.00 -16.59 -4.54
N GLU A 110 -12.54 -15.58 -3.85
CA GLU A 110 -13.46 -14.59 -4.42
C GLU A 110 -12.87 -13.80 -5.60
N PHE A 111 -11.55 -13.55 -5.61
CA PHE A 111 -10.89 -12.77 -6.66
C PHE A 111 -10.13 -13.61 -7.68
N ARG A 112 -9.97 -14.93 -7.46
CA ARG A 112 -9.21 -15.83 -8.34
C ARG A 112 -9.70 -15.76 -9.79
N ASP A 113 -11.01 -15.92 -10.00
CA ASP A 113 -11.61 -15.87 -11.33
C ASP A 113 -11.45 -14.50 -12.00
N ARG A 114 -11.45 -13.42 -11.22
CA ARG A 114 -11.29 -12.04 -11.73
C ARG A 114 -9.85 -11.78 -12.16
N VAL A 115 -8.88 -12.22 -11.37
CA VAL A 115 -7.45 -12.11 -11.69
C VAL A 115 -7.16 -12.72 -13.05
N GLU A 116 -7.65 -13.93 -13.30
CA GLU A 116 -7.42 -14.64 -14.56
C GLU A 116 -8.17 -13.99 -15.72
N ARG A 117 -9.48 -13.75 -15.55
CA ARG A 117 -10.34 -13.25 -16.63
C ARG A 117 -9.97 -11.84 -17.09
N GLU A 118 -9.52 -11.00 -16.16
CA GLU A 118 -9.25 -9.58 -16.44
C GLU A 118 -7.75 -9.27 -16.55
N GLY A 119 -6.89 -10.29 -16.46
CA GLY A 119 -5.44 -10.16 -16.62
C GLY A 119 -4.79 -9.28 -15.56
N TRP A 120 -5.10 -9.52 -14.29
CA TRP A 120 -4.54 -8.70 -13.20
C TRP A 120 -3.06 -8.99 -12.98
N GLU A 121 -2.33 -7.93 -12.66
CA GLU A 121 -0.91 -7.93 -12.40
C GLU A 121 -0.64 -7.69 -10.92
N GLY A 122 -0.14 -8.71 -10.23
CA GLY A 122 0.16 -8.65 -8.81
C GLY A 122 1.54 -8.06 -8.50
N ARG A 123 1.62 -7.20 -7.49
CA ARG A 123 2.87 -6.65 -6.93
C ARG A 123 2.87 -6.77 -5.41
N ARG A 124 3.95 -7.33 -4.85
CA ARG A 124 4.24 -7.30 -3.42
C ARG A 124 4.76 -5.91 -3.09
N VAL A 125 4.18 -5.28 -2.08
CA VAL A 125 4.73 -4.08 -1.48
C VAL A 125 4.96 -4.31 0.01
N VAL A 126 6.17 -3.99 0.46
CA VAL A 126 6.54 -3.93 1.87
C VAL A 126 6.79 -2.47 2.19
N MET A 127 6.01 -1.92 3.11
CA MET A 127 6.15 -0.55 3.61
C MET A 127 6.65 -0.58 5.04
N TRP A 128 7.40 0.43 5.42
CA TRP A 128 7.83 0.58 6.79
C TRP A 128 7.93 2.03 7.23
N ASP A 129 7.59 2.27 8.49
CA ASP A 129 7.73 3.58 9.11
C ASP A 129 8.79 3.52 10.22
N PRO A 130 9.90 4.28 10.10
CA PRO A 130 10.99 4.32 11.08
C PRO A 130 10.56 4.72 12.49
N LYS A 131 9.40 5.37 12.62
CA LYS A 131 8.82 5.72 13.91
C LYS A 131 7.46 5.04 13.97
N GLY A 132 7.03 4.63 15.16
CA GLY A 132 5.59 4.56 15.46
C GLY A 132 4.94 5.96 15.39
N ALA A 133 5.26 6.78 14.38
CA ALA A 133 4.81 8.15 14.20
C ALA A 133 3.38 8.23 13.64
N GLY A 134 2.80 7.10 13.24
CA GLY A 134 1.36 6.92 13.36
C GLY A 134 1.04 6.44 14.76
N LYS A 135 0.65 7.34 15.66
CA LYS A 135 -0.25 6.97 16.77
C LYS A 135 -1.53 6.49 16.07
N GLY A 136 -1.65 5.18 15.93
CA GLY A 136 -2.58 4.53 15.01
C GLY A 136 -2.84 3.09 15.43
N ILE A 137 -4.03 2.80 15.95
CA ILE A 137 -4.65 1.53 16.46
C ILE A 137 -3.81 0.55 17.32
N THR A 138 -2.49 0.51 17.26
CA THR A 138 -1.65 -0.26 18.19
C THR A 138 -0.26 0.33 18.22
N ASP A 139 0.12 0.96 19.33
CA ASP A 139 1.53 1.13 19.66
C ASP A 139 2.18 -0.27 19.60
N VAL A 140 3.21 -0.42 18.76
CA VAL A 140 4.03 -1.64 18.80
C VAL A 140 4.76 -1.60 20.14
N ALA A 141 4.26 -2.37 21.11
CA ALA A 141 4.88 -2.52 22.41
C ALA A 141 6.30 -3.08 22.21
N GLY A 142 7.32 -2.21 22.25
CA GLY A 142 8.71 -2.61 22.01
C GLY A 142 9.56 -1.64 21.19
N GLY A 143 8.98 -0.54 20.66
CA GLY A 143 9.76 0.50 19.98
C GLY A 143 10.34 0.09 18.62
N GLY A 144 9.82 -0.98 18.03
CA GLY A 144 10.19 -1.46 16.70
C GLY A 144 9.57 -0.65 15.56
N ARG A 145 10.16 -0.78 14.37
CA ARG A 145 9.64 -0.21 13.12
C ARG A 145 8.30 -0.88 12.76
N ARG A 146 7.26 -0.11 12.41
CA ARG A 146 5.99 -0.69 11.92
C ARG A 146 6.16 -1.09 10.46
N VAL A 147 5.77 -2.31 10.12
CA VAL A 147 5.81 -2.87 8.76
C VAL A 147 4.40 -3.20 8.31
N VAL A 148 4.10 -2.85 7.06
CA VAL A 148 2.87 -3.22 6.38
C VAL A 148 3.22 -3.95 5.09
N VAL A 149 2.61 -5.11 4.90
CA VAL A 149 2.91 -5.99 3.78
C VAL A 149 1.60 -6.18 3.02
N VAL A 150 1.54 -5.66 1.78
CA VAL A 150 0.35 -5.73 0.91
C VAL A 150 0.67 -6.41 -0.41
N ASN A 151 -0.25 -7.22 -0.92
CA ASN A 151 -0.29 -7.64 -2.31
C ASN A 151 -1.26 -6.70 -3.04
N TYR A 152 -0.70 -5.81 -3.86
CA TYR A 152 -1.49 -4.93 -4.71
C TYR A 152 -1.72 -5.61 -6.06
N TRP A 153 -2.96 -5.63 -6.50
CA TRP A 153 -3.32 -6.10 -7.84
C TRP A 153 -3.69 -4.92 -8.71
N TRP A 154 -3.22 -4.95 -9.94
CA TRP A 154 -3.40 -3.89 -10.92
C TRP A 154 -4.07 -4.45 -12.15
N ARG A 155 -4.93 -3.66 -12.78
CA ARG A 155 -5.45 -3.98 -14.12
C ARG A 155 -5.44 -2.74 -14.98
N LYS A 156 -5.30 -2.95 -16.29
CA LYS A 156 -5.38 -1.86 -17.26
C LYS A 156 -6.86 -1.56 -17.53
N GLU A 157 -7.28 -0.35 -17.22
CA GLU A 157 -8.67 0.10 -17.38
C GLU A 157 -8.77 1.20 -18.42
N ARG A 158 -9.82 1.14 -19.25
CA ARG A 158 -10.29 2.28 -20.02
C ARG A 158 -11.38 2.96 -19.21
N VAL A 159 -11.10 4.15 -18.69
CA VAL A 159 -12.09 4.93 -17.95
C VAL A 159 -12.56 6.06 -18.87
N PRO A 160 -13.87 6.16 -19.16
CA PRO A 160 -14.41 7.21 -20.03
C PRO A 160 -14.10 8.65 -19.53
N GLU A 161 -13.80 8.81 -18.25
CA GLU A 161 -13.52 10.10 -17.61
C GLU A 161 -12.13 10.69 -17.96
N ASP A 162 -11.19 9.88 -18.48
CA ASP A 162 -9.82 10.31 -18.76
C ASP A 162 -9.61 10.82 -20.22
N GLY A 163 -10.69 11.01 -21.00
CA GLY A 163 -10.63 11.40 -22.42
C GLY A 163 -10.38 10.22 -23.36
N ASP A 164 -10.20 10.48 -24.67
CA ASP A 164 -9.93 9.50 -25.73
C ASP A 164 -8.51 8.86 -25.61
N ASP A 165 -8.14 8.45 -24.41
CA ASP A 165 -6.90 7.72 -24.16
C ASP A 165 -7.11 6.26 -24.57
N GLU A 166 -6.88 5.96 -25.85
CA GLU A 166 -7.09 4.63 -26.46
C GLU A 166 -6.30 3.52 -25.74
N GLU A 167 -5.23 3.90 -25.04
CA GLU A 167 -4.26 2.99 -24.45
C GLU A 167 -4.67 2.47 -23.06
N GLY A 168 -5.57 3.16 -22.34
CA GLY A 168 -6.04 2.82 -21.00
C GLY A 168 -4.96 2.97 -19.91
N ARG A 169 -5.37 3.14 -18.65
CA ARG A 169 -4.48 3.39 -17.50
C ARG A 169 -4.45 2.21 -16.54
N TRP A 170 -3.28 1.91 -15.97
CA TRP A 170 -3.18 0.92 -14.90
C TRP A 170 -3.73 1.49 -13.59
N ARG A 171 -4.65 0.76 -12.96
CA ARG A 171 -5.27 1.14 -11.68
C ARG A 171 -5.23 -0.03 -10.71
N GLN A 172 -5.12 0.27 -9.42
CA GLN A 172 -5.19 -0.75 -8.37
C GLN A 172 -6.64 -1.25 -8.28
N CYS A 173 -6.82 -2.57 -8.27
CA CYS A 173 -8.13 -3.22 -8.23
C CYS A 173 -8.34 -4.12 -7.00
N LEU A 174 -7.27 -4.50 -6.29
CA LEU A 174 -7.35 -5.18 -5.01
C LEU A 174 -6.16 -4.85 -4.12
N HIS A 175 -6.43 -4.53 -2.86
CA HIS A 175 -5.44 -4.39 -1.80
C HIS A 175 -5.56 -5.57 -0.84
N ASP A 176 -4.69 -6.55 -0.96
CA ASP A 176 -4.70 -7.73 -0.09
C ASP A 176 -3.61 -7.56 0.99
N ILE A 177 -4.01 -7.00 2.13
CA ILE A 177 -3.15 -6.68 3.26
C ILE A 177 -2.91 -7.96 4.06
N LEU A 178 -1.67 -8.45 4.00
CA LEU A 178 -1.29 -9.70 4.65
C LEU A 178 -0.81 -9.49 6.09
N TYR A 179 -0.14 -8.36 6.35
CA TYR A 179 0.47 -8.09 7.64
C TYR A 179 0.57 -6.60 7.92
N ILE A 180 0.33 -6.26 9.18
CA ILE A 180 0.51 -4.98 9.84
C ILE A 180 1.07 -5.32 11.23
N GLY A 181 2.26 -4.84 11.57
CA GLY A 181 2.85 -5.13 12.88
C GLY A 181 4.29 -4.69 13.00
N ALA A 182 4.99 -5.20 14.02
CA ALA A 182 6.41 -4.92 14.23
C ALA A 182 7.28 -5.56 13.15
N GLU A 183 8.37 -4.90 12.79
CA GLU A 183 9.46 -5.55 12.06
C GLU A 183 10.05 -6.68 12.91
N GLY A 184 10.11 -7.89 12.35
CA GLY A 184 10.67 -9.07 13.02
C GLY A 184 9.63 -10.03 13.60
N GLU A 185 8.39 -9.59 13.80
CA GLU A 185 7.27 -10.44 14.24
C GLU A 185 6.49 -11.03 13.05
N TRP A 186 7.22 -11.44 12.02
CA TRP A 186 6.63 -11.95 10.80
C TRP A 186 5.80 -13.22 11.07
N PRO A 187 4.61 -13.36 10.47
CA PRO A 187 3.85 -14.60 10.53
C PRO A 187 4.68 -15.77 10.02
N GLU A 188 4.49 -16.95 10.60
CA GLU A 188 5.14 -18.17 10.17
C GLU A 188 4.94 -18.39 8.65
N GLY A 189 6.05 -18.54 7.91
CA GLY A 189 6.05 -18.66 6.44
C GLY A 189 6.26 -17.35 5.66
N MET A 190 6.31 -16.18 6.31
CA MET A 190 6.70 -14.92 5.67
C MET A 190 8.23 -14.73 5.75
N VAL A 191 8.91 -14.85 4.60
CA VAL A 191 10.37 -14.68 4.54
C VAL A 191 10.75 -13.21 4.58
N LYS A 192 11.73 -12.85 5.41
CA LYS A 192 12.31 -11.51 5.44
C LYS A 192 12.99 -11.21 4.10
N GLU A 193 12.48 -10.22 3.37
CA GLU A 193 13.10 -9.81 2.11
C GLU A 193 14.48 -9.19 2.41
N GLY A 194 15.54 -9.90 2.02
CA GLY A 194 16.93 -9.56 2.32
C GLY A 194 17.77 -10.72 2.90
N GLU A 195 17.16 -11.85 3.31
CA GLU A 195 17.90 -13.05 3.75
C GLU A 195 18.12 -14.09 2.64
N VAL A 196 17.72 -13.80 1.40
CA VAL A 196 18.03 -14.63 0.23
C VAL A 196 19.17 -13.97 -0.54
N GLY A 197 20.41 -14.18 -0.07
CA GLY A 197 21.58 -13.58 -0.71
C GLY A 197 22.88 -13.66 0.09
N ALA A 198 23.18 -14.79 0.71
CA ALA A 198 24.53 -15.12 1.15
C ALA A 198 24.75 -16.63 1.03
N GLN A 199 25.01 -17.08 -0.21
CA GLN A 199 25.75 -18.30 -0.48
C GLN A 199 26.79 -17.99 -1.55
#